data_AF-A0A4R7JQN2-F1
#
_entry.id   AF-A0A4R7JQN2-F1
#
_cell.length_a   1.000
_cell.length_b   1.000
_cell.length_c   1.000
_cell.angle_alpha   90.00
_cell.angle_beta   90.00
_cell.angle_gamma   90.00
#
_symmetry.space_group_name_H-M   'P 1'
#
loop_
_entity.id
_entity.type
_entity.pdbx_description
1 polymer ?
#
loop_
_entity_poly.entity_id
_entity_poly.type
_entity_poly.pdbx_seq_one_letter_code
_entity_poly.pdbx_strand_id
1 'polypeptide(L)'
;MKTIKSTFCFIFFTILLVASCSKETSTTPTVEEPQQELPVLEFNTLTTPIDKSLEVKLLPVPILEWNVKNALEGEIIKYSVRLGTSENNLETIATDHTETDFQIDFLLDPETTYFWQIVLTNRDKGETLSPIYRFTSDTIKIEDPAIEQIVRDALLKPEGKFTREELESITSLPLDESIPFYDAMEPYDLPETLTGLEYCTNLHYVNFYGKGFQVPLTNIKALSNLKDITYLNLANNQITEVQSIGGLTELTYLHLGWNTGINDISYLTNLKKLKTLNLTYTYGLRDLTPLASLPQLDSLLMTTARYVEDATVIGELTNLKKLSFTSNDNISDFSFLENLTEMRDLSMYSNDSIADISFLTGMNKLTKLNISKNKITDITVLENLLDLEYLELNNLKIKDFSVLTKLTKLQEVWLHSYDIDETFISIQELKEALPNTVFKVNNKTYH
;
A
#
# COMPACT_ATOMS: atom_id res chain seq x y z
N MET A 1 -12.47 -41.82 -22.99
CA MET A 1 -12.57 -43.30 -23.05
C MET A 1 -11.24 -43.83 -23.58
N LYS A 2 -10.40 -44.50 -22.76
CA LYS A 2 -9.08 -45.11 -23.12
C LYS A 2 -8.02 -44.11 -23.67
N THR A 3 -6.69 -44.24 -23.54
CA THR A 3 -5.71 -45.19 -22.96
C THR A 3 -4.34 -44.45 -22.93
N ILE A 4 -3.31 -44.72 -22.11
CA ILE A 4 -3.01 -45.76 -21.10
C ILE A 4 -2.02 -45.19 -20.04
N LYS A 5 -1.60 -45.96 -19.02
CA LYS A 5 -0.47 -45.63 -18.09
C LYS A 5 0.83 -46.34 -18.51
N SER A 6 2.00 -45.76 -18.23
CA SER A 6 3.25 -46.50 -18.11
C SER A 6 3.95 -46.16 -16.79
N THR A 7 4.43 -47.19 -16.10
CA THR A 7 5.17 -47.11 -14.84
C THR A 7 6.13 -48.29 -14.85
N PHE A 8 7.43 -48.08 -14.61
CA PHE A 8 8.38 -49.17 -14.44
C PHE A 8 9.36 -48.86 -13.31
N CYS A 9 9.52 -49.84 -12.41
CA CYS A 9 10.39 -49.75 -11.24
C CYS A 9 11.85 -49.99 -11.63
N PHE A 10 12.78 -49.34 -10.92
CA PHE A 10 14.15 -49.84 -10.80
C PHE A 10 14.28 -50.71 -9.55
N ILE A 11 15.01 -51.82 -9.69
CA ILE A 11 15.24 -52.82 -8.64
C ILE A 11 16.66 -52.64 -8.09
N PHE A 12 16.77 -52.57 -6.76
CA PHE A 12 18.05 -52.68 -6.04
C PHE A 12 18.59 -54.11 -6.14
N PHE A 13 19.90 -54.28 -6.37
CA PHE A 13 20.59 -55.51 -5.98
C PHE A 13 22.01 -55.24 -5.46
N THR A 14 22.18 -55.49 -4.17
CA THR A 14 23.47 -55.54 -3.47
C THR A 14 24.11 -56.90 -3.70
N ILE A 15 25.42 -56.97 -4.02
CA ILE A 15 26.17 -58.23 -4.02
C ILE A 15 27.44 -58.09 -3.16
N LEU A 16 27.60 -59.02 -2.24
CA LEU A 16 28.71 -59.10 -1.28
C LEU A 16 29.96 -59.73 -1.92
N LEU A 17 31.14 -59.35 -1.41
CA LEU A 17 32.41 -60.01 -1.71
C LEU A 17 32.42 -61.48 -1.26
N VAL A 18 33.10 -62.33 -2.03
CA VAL A 18 33.85 -63.48 -1.51
C VAL A 18 35.25 -63.43 -2.09
N ALA A 19 36.26 -63.45 -1.22
CA ALA A 19 37.67 -63.43 -1.61
C ALA A 19 38.23 -64.86 -1.77
N SER A 20 39.17 -65.03 -2.70
CA SER A 20 40.13 -66.14 -2.68
C SER A 20 41.48 -65.66 -3.22
N CYS A 21 42.56 -65.99 -2.51
CA CYS A 21 43.91 -65.52 -2.85
C CYS A 21 44.57 -66.42 -3.90
N SER A 22 45.29 -65.79 -4.83
CA SER A 22 46.58 -66.31 -5.31
C SER A 22 47.56 -65.14 -5.44
N LYS A 23 48.78 -65.32 -4.90
CA LYS A 23 49.86 -64.32 -5.00
C LYS A 23 50.55 -64.49 -6.34
N GLU A 24 50.49 -63.48 -7.21
CA GLU A 24 51.54 -63.25 -8.20
C GLU A 24 52.02 -61.81 -8.09
N THR A 25 53.34 -61.66 -7.95
CA THR A 25 54.02 -60.37 -7.88
C THR A 25 54.18 -59.80 -9.28
N SER A 26 53.21 -58.99 -9.72
CA SER A 26 53.35 -58.10 -10.87
C SER A 26 53.52 -56.66 -10.36
N THR A 27 54.70 -56.08 -10.57
CA THR A 27 54.93 -54.64 -10.39
C THR A 27 54.36 -53.87 -11.58
N THR A 28 53.03 -53.79 -11.66
CA THR A 28 52.36 -52.80 -12.50
C THR A 28 52.54 -51.43 -11.83
N PRO A 29 53.08 -50.41 -12.52
CA PRO A 29 53.04 -49.07 -11.98
C PRO A 29 51.58 -48.64 -11.88
N THR A 30 51.16 -48.19 -10.70
CA THR A 30 49.97 -47.33 -10.59
C THR A 30 50.27 -46.06 -11.35
N VAL A 31 49.80 -46.01 -12.59
CA VAL A 31 49.57 -44.75 -13.28
C VAL A 31 48.46 -44.08 -12.47
N GLU A 32 48.83 -43.10 -11.65
CA GLU A 32 47.85 -42.13 -11.16
C GLU A 32 47.22 -41.50 -12.41
N GLU A 33 45.91 -41.67 -12.58
CA GLU A 33 45.18 -40.84 -13.52
C GLU A 33 45.48 -39.39 -13.14
N PRO A 34 45.95 -38.55 -14.08
CA PRO A 34 46.26 -37.17 -13.75
C PRO A 34 44.97 -36.53 -13.24
N GLN A 35 44.99 -36.06 -11.99
CA GLN A 35 43.88 -35.27 -11.46
C GLN A 35 43.70 -34.08 -12.40
N GLN A 36 42.60 -34.09 -13.13
CA GLN A 36 42.32 -33.09 -14.13
C GLN A 36 42.01 -31.79 -13.40
N GLU A 37 43.01 -30.92 -13.26
CA GLU A 37 42.87 -29.63 -12.59
C GLU A 37 41.70 -28.88 -13.22
N LEU A 38 40.68 -28.60 -12.39
CA LEU A 38 39.50 -27.88 -12.85
C LEU A 38 39.92 -26.45 -13.21
N PRO A 39 39.47 -25.90 -14.35
CA PRO A 39 39.94 -24.60 -14.82
C PRO A 39 39.59 -23.49 -13.82
N VAL A 40 40.54 -22.61 -13.53
CA VAL A 40 40.40 -21.53 -12.54
C VAL A 40 39.26 -20.59 -12.94
N LEU A 41 38.46 -20.17 -11.95
CA LEU A 41 37.38 -19.21 -12.15
C LEU A 41 37.95 -17.80 -12.34
N GLU A 42 37.62 -17.16 -13.45
CA GLU A 42 38.21 -15.87 -13.86
C GLU A 42 37.13 -14.86 -14.26
N PHE A 43 37.31 -13.60 -13.89
CA PHE A 43 36.41 -12.52 -14.29
C PHE A 43 36.57 -12.15 -15.78
N ASN A 44 35.46 -11.77 -16.39
CA ASN A 44 35.42 -11.17 -17.71
C ASN A 44 35.54 -9.63 -17.63
N THR A 45 35.68 -8.98 -18.79
CA THR A 45 35.78 -7.51 -18.89
C THR A 45 34.43 -6.82 -19.09
N LEU A 46 33.36 -7.57 -19.31
CA LEU A 46 32.00 -7.05 -19.47
C LEU A 46 31.38 -6.85 -18.09
N THR A 47 30.91 -5.63 -17.83
CA THR A 47 30.29 -5.20 -16.57
C THR A 47 29.19 -4.17 -16.85
N THR A 48 28.21 -4.11 -15.94
CA THR A 48 27.21 -3.05 -15.87
C THR A 48 27.26 -2.43 -14.46
N PRO A 49 27.28 -1.09 -14.30
CA PRO A 49 27.66 -0.11 -15.30
C PRO A 49 29.04 -0.40 -15.89
N ILE A 50 29.24 -0.04 -17.16
CA ILE A 50 30.51 -0.25 -17.87
C ILE A 50 31.64 0.49 -17.15
N ASP A 51 32.79 -0.16 -16.97
CA ASP A 51 33.96 0.47 -16.34
C ASP A 51 34.33 1.81 -16.99
N LYS A 52 34.50 2.83 -16.14
CA LYS A 52 34.78 4.25 -16.46
C LYS A 52 33.62 4.96 -17.19
N SER A 53 32.40 4.43 -17.13
CA SER A 53 31.21 5.17 -17.57
C SER A 53 30.99 6.44 -16.74
N LEU A 54 30.44 7.47 -17.39
CA LEU A 54 30.04 8.74 -16.82
C LEU A 54 28.53 8.92 -17.03
N GLU A 55 27.92 9.83 -16.27
CA GLU A 55 26.48 10.15 -16.38
C GLU A 55 25.57 8.91 -16.22
N VAL A 56 25.95 7.99 -15.33
CA VAL A 56 25.11 6.82 -14.99
C VAL A 56 23.86 7.30 -14.26
N LYS A 57 22.67 7.00 -14.81
CA LYS A 57 21.38 7.35 -14.21
C LYS A 57 21.30 6.87 -12.74
N LEU A 58 20.78 7.74 -11.89
CA LEU A 58 20.52 7.47 -10.47
C LEU A 58 19.23 6.70 -10.21
N LEU A 59 18.23 6.84 -11.10
CA LEU A 59 16.91 6.23 -10.99
C LEU A 59 16.53 5.54 -12.33
N PRO A 60 16.08 4.27 -12.30
CA PRO A 60 16.24 3.33 -11.18
C PRO A 60 17.72 3.17 -10.79
N VAL A 61 17.98 2.84 -9.52
CA VAL A 61 19.35 2.66 -9.01
C VAL A 61 20.06 1.56 -9.81
N PRO A 62 21.28 1.79 -10.34
CA PRO A 62 21.93 0.86 -11.24
C PRO A 62 22.22 -0.49 -10.58
N ILE A 63 22.01 -1.56 -11.36
CA ILE A 63 22.39 -2.92 -11.01
C ILE A 63 23.89 -3.10 -11.35
N LEU A 64 24.64 -3.70 -10.42
CA LEU A 64 26.03 -4.10 -10.64
C LEU A 64 26.04 -5.50 -11.25
N GLU A 65 26.42 -5.65 -12.52
CA GLU A 65 26.50 -6.94 -13.22
C GLU A 65 27.95 -7.27 -13.57
N TRP A 66 28.35 -8.52 -13.36
CA TRP A 66 29.66 -9.05 -13.76
C TRP A 66 29.52 -10.38 -14.50
N ASN A 67 30.64 -10.95 -14.96
CA ASN A 67 30.62 -12.23 -15.66
C ASN A 67 31.88 -13.04 -15.32
N VAL A 68 31.71 -14.35 -15.14
CA VAL A 68 32.77 -15.29 -14.77
C VAL A 68 32.91 -16.36 -15.86
N LYS A 69 34.15 -16.72 -16.17
CA LYS A 69 34.52 -17.80 -17.09
C LYS A 69 34.92 -19.05 -16.30
N ASN A 70 34.88 -20.19 -16.98
CA ASN A 70 35.29 -21.51 -16.44
C ASN A 70 34.42 -22.05 -15.29
N ALA A 71 33.24 -21.46 -15.07
CA ALA A 71 32.18 -22.03 -14.25
C ALA A 71 31.66 -23.34 -14.88
N LEU A 72 31.47 -24.37 -14.06
CA LEU A 72 30.89 -25.64 -14.50
C LEU A 72 29.35 -25.55 -14.49
N GLU A 73 28.70 -26.37 -15.31
CA GLU A 73 27.24 -26.42 -15.37
C GLU A 73 26.65 -26.87 -14.01
N GLY A 74 25.79 -26.04 -13.42
CA GLY A 74 25.22 -26.28 -12.09
C GLY A 74 26.15 -25.95 -10.91
N GLU A 75 27.31 -25.34 -11.14
CA GLU A 75 28.21 -24.88 -10.07
C GLU A 75 27.65 -23.64 -9.35
N ILE A 76 27.45 -23.75 -8.04
CA ILE A 76 27.07 -22.61 -7.19
C ILE A 76 28.35 -21.87 -6.78
N ILE A 77 28.58 -20.71 -7.40
CA ILE A 77 29.68 -19.80 -7.06
C ILE A 77 29.18 -18.80 -6.02
N LYS A 78 30.05 -18.41 -5.09
CA LYS A 78 29.76 -17.40 -4.07
C LYS A 78 30.56 -16.14 -4.27
N TYR A 79 29.88 -15.00 -4.13
CA TYR A 79 30.41 -13.67 -4.33
C TYR A 79 30.24 -12.81 -3.06
N SER A 80 31.21 -11.93 -2.83
CA SER A 80 31.01 -10.75 -1.99
C SER A 80 31.15 -9.50 -2.85
N VAL A 81 30.22 -8.56 -2.71
CA VAL A 81 30.18 -7.30 -3.47
C VAL A 81 30.77 -6.20 -2.60
N ARG A 82 31.75 -5.47 -3.13
CA ARG A 82 32.34 -4.30 -2.48
C ARG A 82 32.07 -3.03 -3.27
N LEU A 83 31.75 -1.95 -2.57
CA LEU A 83 31.42 -0.64 -3.15
C LEU A 83 31.97 0.48 -2.25
N GLY A 84 32.35 1.61 -2.84
CA GLY A 84 32.78 2.80 -2.10
C GLY A 84 33.03 3.99 -3.02
N THR A 85 33.21 5.18 -2.45
CA THR A 85 33.54 6.42 -3.18
C THR A 85 35.05 6.67 -3.30
N SER A 86 35.87 5.70 -2.89
CA SER A 86 37.33 5.73 -3.03
C SER A 86 37.88 4.34 -3.38
N GLU A 87 38.75 4.28 -4.40
CA GLU A 87 39.45 3.07 -4.83
C GLU A 87 40.22 2.36 -3.69
N ASN A 88 40.66 3.13 -2.68
CA ASN A 88 41.43 2.61 -1.54
C ASN A 88 40.56 2.20 -0.34
N ASN A 89 39.25 2.43 -0.38
CA ASN A 89 38.33 2.14 0.73
C ASN A 89 36.98 1.66 0.19
N LEU A 90 36.88 0.35 -0.04
CA LEU A 90 35.65 -0.32 -0.48
C LEU A 90 35.04 -1.09 0.70
N GLU A 91 33.78 -0.83 1.01
CA GLU A 91 33.02 -1.55 2.03
C GLU A 91 32.34 -2.77 1.40
N THR A 92 32.19 -3.86 2.16
CA THR A 92 31.51 -5.07 1.67
C THR A 92 30.02 -4.94 1.93
N ILE A 93 29.24 -4.74 0.86
CA ILE A 93 27.79 -4.49 0.92
C ILE A 93 26.96 -5.78 0.76
N ALA A 94 27.56 -6.85 0.24
CA ALA A 94 26.94 -8.18 0.19
C ALA A 94 27.99 -9.28 0.36
N THR A 95 27.57 -10.43 0.89
CA THR A 95 28.37 -11.64 1.10
C THR A 95 27.53 -12.87 0.79
N ASP A 96 28.17 -13.99 0.44
CA ASP A 96 27.50 -15.26 0.10
C ASP A 96 26.45 -15.15 -1.04
N HIS A 97 26.52 -14.10 -1.84
CA HIS A 97 25.64 -13.87 -2.99
C HIS A 97 25.94 -14.88 -4.11
N THR A 98 24.93 -15.33 -4.86
CA THR A 98 25.05 -16.44 -5.83
C THR A 98 24.83 -16.08 -7.29
N GLU A 99 24.14 -14.97 -7.57
CA GLU A 99 23.92 -14.52 -8.95
C GLU A 99 25.13 -13.73 -9.47
N THR A 100 25.07 -13.28 -10.71
CA THR A 100 26.09 -12.42 -11.32
C THR A 100 25.66 -10.96 -11.46
N ASP A 101 24.61 -10.59 -10.73
CA ASP A 101 24.03 -9.25 -10.69
C ASP A 101 23.64 -8.86 -9.25
N PHE A 102 23.79 -7.59 -8.91
CA PHE A 102 23.47 -7.07 -7.59
C PHE A 102 22.74 -5.73 -7.69
N GLN A 103 21.45 -5.73 -7.31
CA GLN A 103 20.68 -4.51 -7.13
C GLN A 103 21.13 -3.78 -5.86
N ILE A 104 21.72 -2.59 -6.02
CA ILE A 104 22.00 -1.69 -4.90
C ILE A 104 20.66 -1.26 -4.29
N ASP A 105 20.55 -1.34 -2.96
CA ASP A 105 19.32 -1.13 -2.18
C ASP A 105 19.21 0.26 -1.53
N PHE A 106 20.24 1.10 -1.70
CA PHE A 106 20.28 2.50 -1.25
C PHE A 106 20.48 3.48 -2.41
N LEU A 107 20.12 4.75 -2.19
CA LEU A 107 20.26 5.82 -3.18
C LEU A 107 21.71 6.29 -3.28
N LEU A 108 22.22 6.36 -4.51
CA LEU A 108 23.54 6.90 -4.82
C LEU A 108 23.54 8.44 -4.81
N ASP A 109 24.68 9.03 -4.52
CA ASP A 109 24.88 10.48 -4.55
C ASP A 109 25.04 10.97 -6.00
N PRO A 110 24.55 12.18 -6.35
CA PRO A 110 24.76 12.75 -7.67
C PRO A 110 26.22 13.12 -7.93
N GLU A 111 26.60 13.12 -9.21
CA GLU A 111 27.91 13.56 -9.72
C GLU A 111 29.12 12.93 -8.98
N THR A 112 28.94 11.71 -8.46
CA THR A 112 29.86 11.02 -7.55
C THR A 112 30.47 9.80 -8.24
N THR A 113 31.77 9.62 -8.09
CA THR A 113 32.47 8.44 -8.65
C THR A 113 32.45 7.30 -7.64
N TYR A 114 31.78 6.22 -8.02
CA TYR A 114 31.75 4.97 -7.28
C TYR A 114 32.75 3.97 -7.85
N PHE A 115 33.43 3.27 -6.95
CA PHE A 115 34.37 2.20 -7.20
C PHE A 115 33.79 0.91 -6.64
N TRP A 116 33.86 -0.19 -7.38
CA TRP A 116 33.32 -1.47 -6.96
C TRP A 116 34.19 -2.65 -7.38
N GLN A 117 34.13 -3.71 -6.60
CA GLN A 117 34.94 -4.92 -6.77
C GLN A 117 34.13 -6.14 -6.33
N ILE A 118 34.28 -7.24 -7.06
CA ILE A 118 33.69 -8.53 -6.72
C ILE A 118 34.80 -9.44 -6.17
N VAL A 119 34.49 -10.10 -5.05
CA VAL A 119 35.31 -11.15 -4.45
C VAL A 119 34.63 -12.49 -4.75
N LEU A 120 35.24 -13.30 -5.61
CA LEU A 120 34.77 -14.66 -5.89
C LEU A 120 35.43 -15.64 -4.92
N THR A 121 34.64 -16.53 -4.33
CA THR A 121 35.14 -17.67 -3.54
C THR A 121 35.39 -18.86 -4.46
N ASN A 122 36.63 -19.33 -4.53
CA ASN A 122 37.04 -20.47 -5.36
C ASN A 122 36.71 -21.82 -4.72
N ARG A 123 36.81 -22.88 -5.53
CA ARG A 123 36.58 -24.29 -5.13
C ARG A 123 37.48 -24.77 -3.99
N ASP A 124 38.68 -24.20 -3.86
CA ASP A 124 39.67 -24.46 -2.80
C ASP A 124 39.47 -23.57 -1.55
N LYS A 125 38.45 -22.71 -1.55
CA LYS A 125 38.19 -21.63 -0.57
C LYS A 125 39.20 -20.46 -0.60
N GLY A 126 40.04 -20.36 -1.62
CA GLY A 126 40.77 -19.13 -1.92
C GLY A 126 39.85 -18.05 -2.48
N GLU A 127 40.30 -16.79 -2.47
CA GLU A 127 39.54 -15.65 -3.04
C GLU A 127 40.20 -15.17 -4.36
N THR A 128 39.39 -14.96 -5.40
CA THR A 128 39.78 -14.24 -6.61
C THR A 128 39.13 -12.86 -6.58
N LEU A 129 39.93 -11.81 -6.73
CA LEU A 129 39.43 -10.43 -6.81
C LEU A 129 39.23 -10.02 -8.27
N SER A 130 38.12 -9.34 -8.58
CA SER A 130 37.98 -8.62 -9.84
C SER A 130 38.93 -7.40 -9.88
N PRO A 131 39.19 -6.83 -11.06
CA PRO A 131 39.59 -5.42 -11.16
C PRO A 131 38.65 -4.54 -10.34
N ILE A 132 39.15 -3.42 -9.83
CA ILE A 132 38.27 -2.37 -9.30
C ILE A 132 37.70 -1.63 -10.51
N TYR A 133 36.40 -1.81 -10.72
CA TYR A 133 35.64 -1.08 -11.74
C TYR A 133 35.17 0.25 -11.15
N ARG A 134 34.87 1.24 -12.00
CA ARG A 134 34.24 2.48 -11.53
C ARG A 134 33.20 3.04 -12.48
N PHE A 135 32.32 3.87 -11.95
CA PHE A 135 31.41 4.72 -12.74
C PHE A 135 31.17 6.05 -12.02
N THR A 136 30.76 7.08 -12.76
CA THR A 136 30.31 8.35 -12.18
C THR A 136 28.82 8.52 -12.41
N SER A 137 28.08 8.79 -11.33
CA SER A 137 26.64 9.06 -11.40
C SER A 137 26.32 10.39 -12.09
N ASP A 138 25.13 10.46 -12.67
CA ASP A 138 24.52 11.68 -13.20
C ASP A 138 23.98 12.57 -12.05
N THR A 139 23.35 13.68 -12.41
CA THR A 139 22.55 14.52 -11.49
C THR A 139 21.23 13.86 -11.11
N ILE A 140 20.63 14.26 -9.98
CA ILE A 140 19.25 13.90 -9.65
C ILE A 140 18.31 14.54 -10.68
N LYS A 141 17.43 13.73 -11.26
CA LYS A 141 16.41 14.14 -12.23
C LYS A 141 15.04 13.75 -11.69
N ILE A 142 14.12 14.71 -11.70
CA ILE A 142 12.70 14.49 -11.50
C ILE A 142 12.13 14.40 -12.92
N GLU A 143 11.63 13.23 -13.32
CA GLU A 143 11.27 12.99 -14.73
C GLU A 143 9.90 13.59 -15.10
N ASP A 144 9.05 13.81 -14.10
CA ASP A 144 7.71 14.39 -14.25
C ASP A 144 7.75 15.93 -14.09
N PRO A 145 7.35 16.74 -15.10
CA PRO A 145 7.42 18.20 -15.02
C PRO A 145 6.55 18.82 -13.93
N ALA A 146 5.42 18.20 -13.56
CA ALA A 146 4.56 18.69 -12.49
C ALA A 146 5.23 18.46 -11.12
N ILE A 147 5.81 17.28 -10.90
CA ILE A 147 6.61 17.02 -9.69
C ILE A 147 7.85 17.92 -9.65
N GLU A 148 8.51 18.15 -10.79
CA GLU A 148 9.67 19.06 -10.85
C GLU A 148 9.26 20.48 -10.42
N GLN A 149 8.16 21.02 -10.96
CA GLN A 149 7.67 22.35 -10.55
C GLN A 149 7.27 22.39 -9.07
N ILE A 150 6.58 21.38 -8.56
CA ILE A 150 6.19 21.28 -7.14
C ILE A 150 7.43 21.28 -6.22
N VAL A 151 8.48 20.55 -6.60
CA VAL A 151 9.75 20.54 -5.85
C VAL A 151 10.52 21.84 -5.99
N ARG A 152 10.52 22.48 -7.16
CA ARG A 152 11.14 23.80 -7.37
C ARG A 152 10.49 24.87 -6.53
N ASP A 153 9.16 24.87 -6.44
CA ASP A 153 8.41 25.78 -5.58
C ASP A 153 8.65 25.47 -4.10
N ALA A 154 8.73 24.19 -3.71
CA ALA A 154 9.06 23.77 -2.35
C ALA A 154 10.45 24.26 -1.89
N LEU A 155 11.42 24.32 -2.80
CA LEU A 155 12.78 24.78 -2.55
C LEU A 155 12.99 26.29 -2.80
N LEU A 156 11.97 27.01 -3.29
CA LEU A 156 12.08 28.38 -3.82
C LEU A 156 13.19 28.50 -4.90
N LYS A 157 13.36 27.45 -5.71
CA LYS A 157 14.48 27.23 -6.64
C LYS A 157 14.00 27.00 -8.08
N PRO A 158 13.72 28.06 -8.86
CA PRO A 158 13.09 27.94 -10.18
C PRO A 158 13.99 27.32 -11.26
N GLU A 159 15.30 27.26 -11.07
CA GLU A 159 16.23 26.72 -12.06
C GLU A 159 17.45 26.01 -11.43
N GLY A 160 18.25 25.35 -12.27
CA GLY A 160 19.46 24.63 -11.87
C GLY A 160 19.22 23.20 -11.39
N LYS A 161 20.34 22.49 -11.15
CA LYS A 161 20.40 21.10 -10.65
C LYS A 161 19.96 21.03 -9.20
N PHE A 162 19.31 19.94 -8.79
CA PHE A 162 19.05 19.63 -7.39
C PHE A 162 20.27 18.99 -6.72
N THR A 163 20.57 19.37 -5.48
CA THR A 163 21.47 18.59 -4.61
C THR A 163 20.67 17.57 -3.79
N ARG A 164 21.36 16.58 -3.22
CA ARG A 164 20.74 15.67 -2.23
C ARG A 164 20.18 16.46 -1.04
N GLU A 165 21.02 17.31 -0.43
CA GLU A 165 20.67 18.10 0.78
C GLU A 165 19.43 18.98 0.56
N GLU A 166 19.26 19.54 -0.64
CA GLU A 166 18.06 20.29 -1.00
C GLU A 166 16.81 19.38 -0.97
N LEU A 167 16.81 18.25 -1.68
CA LEU A 167 15.65 17.36 -1.72
C LEU A 167 15.35 16.74 -0.35
N GLU A 168 16.38 16.38 0.41
CA GLU A 168 16.26 15.88 1.78
C GLU A 168 15.73 16.97 2.74
N SER A 169 15.83 18.27 2.41
CA SER A 169 15.23 19.33 3.24
C SER A 169 13.70 19.46 3.10
N ILE A 170 13.09 18.81 2.11
CA ILE A 170 11.65 18.90 1.84
C ILE A 170 10.87 17.99 2.78
N THR A 171 9.98 18.58 3.59
CA THR A 171 9.15 17.86 4.57
C THR A 171 7.68 17.72 4.18
N SER A 172 7.16 18.61 3.33
CA SER A 172 5.74 18.64 2.95
C SER A 172 5.58 18.98 1.47
N LEU A 173 4.75 18.22 0.74
CA LEU A 173 4.41 18.48 -0.67
C LEU A 173 2.89 18.43 -0.89
N PRO A 174 2.26 19.51 -1.42
CA PRO A 174 2.82 20.86 -1.57
C PRO A 174 3.02 21.53 -0.20
N LEU A 175 3.75 22.66 -0.16
CA LEU A 175 4.18 23.30 1.10
C LEU A 175 3.04 23.76 2.03
N ASP A 176 1.91 24.23 1.50
CA ASP A 176 0.88 24.90 2.30
C ASP A 176 -0.22 23.92 2.75
N GLU A 177 0.01 23.30 3.90
CA GLU A 177 -0.94 22.41 4.58
C GLU A 177 -2.21 23.13 5.09
N SER A 178 -2.29 24.46 5.03
CA SER A 178 -3.49 25.22 5.39
C SER A 178 -4.50 25.33 4.26
N ILE A 179 -4.08 25.09 3.01
CA ILE A 179 -4.96 25.00 1.85
C ILE A 179 -5.79 23.71 1.95
N PRO A 180 -7.11 23.74 1.69
CA PRO A 180 -7.92 22.53 1.65
C PRO A 180 -7.31 21.49 0.69
N PHE A 181 -7.29 20.21 1.09
CA PHE A 181 -6.52 19.18 0.38
C PHE A 181 -6.85 19.07 -1.12
N TYR A 182 -8.08 19.41 -1.51
CA TYR A 182 -8.57 19.37 -2.89
C TYR A 182 -8.17 20.60 -3.73
N ASP A 183 -7.87 21.73 -3.07
CA ASP A 183 -7.40 22.97 -3.69
C ASP A 183 -5.86 23.01 -3.82
N ALA A 184 -5.15 22.23 -3.01
CA ALA A 184 -3.68 22.28 -2.91
C ALA A 184 -2.93 21.96 -4.23
N MET A 185 -3.57 21.24 -5.16
CA MET A 185 -3.06 20.95 -6.50
C MET A 185 -3.60 21.88 -7.59
N GLU A 186 -4.39 22.92 -7.27
CA GLU A 186 -4.85 23.90 -8.27
C GLU A 186 -3.72 24.60 -9.04
N PRO A 187 -2.59 25.01 -8.43
CA PRO A 187 -1.52 25.72 -9.16
C PRO A 187 -0.75 24.89 -10.18
N TYR A 188 -0.77 23.56 -10.04
CA TYR A 188 0.15 22.65 -10.72
C TYR A 188 -0.52 21.83 -11.84
N ASP A 189 0.26 21.35 -12.79
CA ASP A 189 -0.19 20.27 -13.67
C ASP A 189 -0.30 18.95 -12.89
N LEU A 190 -0.86 17.91 -13.53
CA LEU A 190 -1.12 16.63 -12.89
C LEU A 190 -0.02 15.62 -13.22
N PRO A 191 0.66 15.03 -12.22
CA PRO A 191 1.77 14.12 -12.45
C PRO A 191 1.31 12.74 -12.94
N GLU A 192 2.11 12.08 -13.78
CA GLU A 192 1.94 10.68 -14.19
C GLU A 192 2.72 9.72 -13.28
N THR A 193 3.86 10.18 -12.75
CA THR A 193 4.78 9.41 -11.89
C THR A 193 5.39 10.29 -10.80
N LEU A 194 5.79 9.66 -9.69
CA LEU A 194 6.51 10.32 -8.59
C LEU A 194 8.04 10.15 -8.66
N THR A 195 8.58 9.65 -9.78
CA THR A 195 10.02 9.39 -9.99
C THR A 195 10.88 10.64 -9.71
N GLY A 196 11.83 10.52 -8.79
CA GLY A 196 12.66 11.61 -8.28
C GLY A 196 12.40 11.90 -6.80
N LEU A 197 11.18 11.66 -6.31
CA LEU A 197 10.84 11.87 -4.90
C LEU A 197 11.48 10.85 -3.95
N GLU A 198 12.13 9.79 -4.46
CA GLU A 198 12.94 8.88 -3.65
C GLU A 198 13.97 9.63 -2.79
N TYR A 199 14.52 10.75 -3.29
CA TYR A 199 15.50 11.59 -2.58
C TYR A 199 14.90 12.54 -1.54
N CYS A 200 13.57 12.69 -1.49
CA CYS A 200 12.89 13.55 -0.52
C CYS A 200 12.64 12.76 0.78
N THR A 201 13.72 12.27 1.40
CA THR A 201 13.67 11.23 2.44
C THR A 201 12.97 11.65 3.72
N ASN A 202 12.98 12.96 4.04
CA ASN A 202 12.33 13.53 5.22
C ASN A 202 10.88 14.00 4.96
N LEU A 203 10.21 13.51 3.91
CA LEU A 203 8.79 13.81 3.68
C LEU A 203 7.88 13.24 4.77
N HIS A 204 7.09 14.11 5.39
CA HIS A 204 6.09 13.80 6.42
C HIS A 204 4.66 13.96 5.91
N TYR A 205 4.41 14.93 5.02
CA TYR A 205 3.10 15.25 4.45
C TYR A 205 3.16 15.19 2.92
N VAL A 206 2.29 14.38 2.31
CA VAL A 206 2.21 14.22 0.85
C VAL A 206 0.75 14.28 0.41
N ASN A 207 0.43 15.24 -0.46
CA ASN A 207 -0.90 15.41 -1.04
C ASN A 207 -0.84 15.65 -2.56
N PHE A 208 -1.01 14.57 -3.32
CA PHE A 208 -1.20 14.59 -4.76
C PHE A 208 -2.64 14.21 -5.13
N TYR A 209 -3.61 14.91 -4.55
CA TYR A 209 -5.01 14.79 -4.97
C TYR A 209 -5.17 15.19 -6.44
N GLY A 210 -5.63 14.29 -7.30
CA GLY A 210 -5.88 14.63 -8.69
C GLY A 210 -7.15 15.48 -8.82
N LYS A 211 -7.05 16.63 -9.49
CA LYS A 211 -8.19 17.51 -9.80
C LYS A 211 -8.85 17.10 -11.13
N GLY A 212 -10.18 17.08 -11.15
CA GLY A 212 -10.96 16.81 -12.37
C GLY A 212 -11.09 15.32 -12.76
N PHE A 213 -11.36 15.05 -14.03
CA PHE A 213 -11.79 13.73 -14.53
C PHE A 213 -10.70 12.93 -15.28
N GLN A 214 -9.53 13.51 -15.56
CA GLN A 214 -8.45 12.89 -16.34
C GLN A 214 -7.12 13.10 -15.60
N VAL A 215 -6.90 12.24 -14.62
CA VAL A 215 -5.87 12.33 -13.57
C VAL A 215 -4.85 11.20 -13.79
N PRO A 216 -3.62 11.46 -14.26
CA PRO A 216 -2.78 10.43 -14.88
C PRO A 216 -1.85 9.69 -13.91
N LEU A 217 -1.80 10.06 -12.63
CA LEU A 217 -0.89 9.42 -11.66
C LEU A 217 -1.21 7.93 -11.53
N THR A 218 -0.24 7.11 -11.92
CA THR A 218 -0.31 5.64 -11.86
C THR A 218 0.86 5.07 -11.05
N ASN A 219 2.06 5.62 -11.23
CA ASN A 219 3.29 5.11 -10.63
C ASN A 219 3.69 5.86 -9.36
N ILE A 220 3.51 5.20 -8.22
CA ILE A 220 3.90 5.69 -6.89
C ILE A 220 5.11 4.96 -6.29
N LYS A 221 5.91 4.26 -7.10
CA LYS A 221 7.07 3.46 -6.63
C LYS A 221 8.07 4.27 -5.80
N ALA A 222 8.24 5.55 -6.12
CA ALA A 222 9.14 6.46 -5.41
C ALA A 222 8.87 6.56 -3.89
N LEU A 223 7.62 6.32 -3.46
CA LEU A 223 7.24 6.39 -2.05
C LEU A 223 7.82 5.24 -1.19
N SER A 224 8.27 4.13 -1.80
CA SER A 224 8.54 2.85 -1.11
C SER A 224 9.47 2.93 0.11
N ASN A 225 10.38 3.91 0.14
CA ASN A 225 11.39 4.08 1.19
C ASN A 225 11.23 5.37 2.02
N LEU A 226 10.18 6.17 1.78
CA LEU A 226 9.94 7.46 2.43
C LEU A 226 9.25 7.27 3.80
N LYS A 227 9.94 6.60 4.71
CA LYS A 227 9.36 5.97 5.91
C LYS A 227 8.72 6.93 6.91
N ASP A 228 9.08 8.21 6.86
CA ASP A 228 8.61 9.25 7.78
C ASP A 228 7.27 9.89 7.36
N ILE A 229 6.68 9.47 6.22
CA ILE A 229 5.36 9.97 5.78
C ILE A 229 4.28 9.57 6.80
N THR A 230 3.66 10.58 7.40
CA THR A 230 2.55 10.44 8.37
C THR A 230 1.18 10.75 7.76
N TYR A 231 1.13 11.56 6.70
CA TYR A 231 -0.07 11.93 5.96
C TYR A 231 0.14 11.67 4.46
N LEU A 232 -0.71 10.83 3.86
CA LEU A 232 -0.67 10.54 2.44
C LEU A 232 -2.07 10.64 1.82
N ASN A 233 -2.24 11.62 0.93
CA ASN A 233 -3.42 11.75 0.08
C ASN A 233 -3.03 11.58 -1.39
N LEU A 234 -3.55 10.53 -2.01
CA LEU A 234 -3.38 10.19 -3.43
C LEU A 234 -4.74 10.02 -4.11
N ALA A 235 -5.80 10.60 -3.54
CA ALA A 235 -7.15 10.38 -4.02
C ALA A 235 -7.41 11.02 -5.40
N ASN A 236 -8.36 10.43 -6.13
CA ASN A 236 -8.73 10.77 -7.50
C ASN A 236 -7.52 10.74 -8.44
N ASN A 237 -6.95 9.56 -8.61
CA ASN A 237 -5.88 9.25 -9.56
C ASN A 237 -6.15 7.90 -10.25
N GLN A 238 -5.20 7.37 -11.01
CA GLN A 238 -5.29 6.09 -11.73
C GLN A 238 -4.45 4.97 -11.08
N ILE A 239 -4.17 5.06 -9.79
CA ILE A 239 -3.35 4.07 -9.07
C ILE A 239 -4.11 2.73 -9.02
N THR A 240 -3.42 1.65 -9.37
CA THR A 240 -3.90 0.26 -9.26
C THR A 240 -3.11 -0.57 -8.25
N GLU A 241 -1.86 -0.17 -8.01
CA GLU A 241 -0.86 -0.89 -7.21
C GLU A 241 -0.43 -0.03 -6.02
N VAL A 242 -0.51 -0.59 -4.82
CA VAL A 242 -0.25 0.10 -3.53
C VAL A 242 0.88 -0.54 -2.72
N GLN A 243 1.66 -1.43 -3.35
CA GLN A 243 2.84 -2.11 -2.81
C GLN A 243 3.78 -1.12 -2.11
N SER A 244 4.05 0.01 -2.77
CA SER A 244 4.93 1.10 -2.31
C SER A 244 4.49 1.74 -0.99
N ILE A 245 3.22 1.56 -0.59
CA ILE A 245 2.69 2.13 0.66
C ILE A 245 2.98 1.22 1.85
N GLY A 246 3.23 -0.08 1.64
CA GLY A 246 3.37 -1.07 2.72
C GLY A 246 4.61 -0.89 3.62
N GLY A 247 5.57 -0.06 3.21
CA GLY A 247 6.75 0.33 4.01
C GLY A 247 6.55 1.59 4.86
N LEU A 248 5.45 2.33 4.67
CA LEU A 248 5.21 3.65 5.28
C LEU A 248 4.65 3.54 6.71
N THR A 249 5.40 2.91 7.62
CA THR A 249 4.91 2.49 8.94
C THR A 249 4.50 3.63 9.88
N GLU A 250 4.90 4.87 9.58
CA GLU A 250 4.52 6.08 10.31
C GLU A 250 3.16 6.67 9.89
N LEU A 251 2.53 6.15 8.83
CA LEU A 251 1.23 6.66 8.35
C LEU A 251 0.15 6.67 9.44
N THR A 252 -0.46 7.83 9.62
CA THR A 252 -1.64 8.07 10.47
C THR A 252 -2.88 8.39 9.64
N TYR A 253 -2.72 8.98 8.46
CA TYR A 253 -3.79 9.29 7.51
C TYR A 253 -3.44 8.78 6.12
N LEU A 254 -4.35 7.99 5.52
CA LEU A 254 -4.23 7.48 4.16
C LEU A 254 -5.53 7.67 3.39
N HIS A 255 -5.48 8.43 2.29
CA HIS A 255 -6.60 8.58 1.36
C HIS A 255 -6.22 8.10 -0.05
N LEU A 256 -6.88 7.02 -0.47
CA LEU A 256 -6.72 6.36 -1.77
C LEU A 256 -8.01 6.37 -2.58
N GLY A 257 -9.01 7.14 -2.16
CA GLY A 257 -10.33 7.13 -2.77
C GLY A 257 -10.31 7.58 -4.24
N TRP A 258 -11.32 7.21 -5.01
CA TRP A 258 -11.44 7.45 -6.45
C TRP A 258 -10.35 6.80 -7.33
N ASN A 259 -9.36 6.11 -6.76
CA ASN A 259 -8.48 5.20 -7.51
C ASN A 259 -9.24 3.91 -7.84
N THR A 260 -10.03 3.97 -8.92
CA THR A 260 -11.05 2.96 -9.22
C THR A 260 -10.52 1.55 -9.46
N GLY A 261 -9.26 1.42 -9.87
CA GLY A 261 -8.60 0.15 -10.16
C GLY A 261 -7.92 -0.55 -8.98
N ILE A 262 -7.85 0.07 -7.79
CA ILE A 262 -7.36 -0.60 -6.58
C ILE A 262 -8.29 -1.77 -6.26
N ASN A 263 -7.70 -2.96 -6.17
CA ASN A 263 -8.39 -4.22 -5.89
C ASN A 263 -7.71 -5.07 -4.81
N ASP A 264 -6.44 -4.77 -4.48
CA ASP A 264 -5.66 -5.41 -3.42
C ASP A 264 -5.16 -4.34 -2.43
N ILE A 265 -5.32 -4.61 -1.13
CA ILE A 265 -4.84 -3.78 -0.01
C ILE A 265 -4.01 -4.59 1.00
N SER A 266 -3.56 -5.80 0.65
CA SER A 266 -2.75 -6.69 1.48
C SER A 266 -1.46 -6.04 2.02
N TYR A 267 -0.90 -5.12 1.25
CA TYR A 267 0.29 -4.33 1.61
C TYR A 267 0.05 -3.34 2.76
N LEU A 268 -1.20 -2.97 3.06
CA LEU A 268 -1.52 -2.03 4.16
C LEU A 268 -1.41 -2.68 5.56
N THR A 269 -1.20 -3.99 5.65
CA THR A 269 -1.17 -4.76 6.92
C THR A 269 -0.12 -4.28 7.92
N ASN A 270 0.95 -3.61 7.49
CA ASN A 270 2.02 -3.10 8.36
C ASN A 270 1.76 -1.69 8.93
N LEU A 271 0.70 -1.00 8.53
CA LEU A 271 0.43 0.40 8.89
C LEU A 271 -0.14 0.55 10.31
N LYS A 272 0.60 0.09 11.33
CA LYS A 272 0.14 -0.02 12.73
C LYS A 272 -0.14 1.32 13.43
N LYS A 273 0.18 2.45 12.80
CA LYS A 273 -0.14 3.80 13.28
C LYS A 273 -1.38 4.41 12.58
N LEU A 274 -1.93 3.74 11.57
CA LEU A 274 -2.98 4.29 10.72
C LEU A 274 -4.27 4.51 11.50
N LYS A 275 -4.75 5.76 11.51
CA LYS A 275 -5.97 6.20 12.20
C LYS A 275 -7.14 6.48 11.26
N THR A 276 -6.86 7.04 10.09
CA THR A 276 -7.88 7.31 9.07
C THR A 276 -7.52 6.63 7.77
N LEU A 277 -8.41 5.78 7.28
CA LEU A 277 -8.31 5.12 5.98
C LEU A 277 -9.53 5.49 5.12
N ASN A 278 -9.29 6.05 3.93
CA ASN A 278 -10.35 6.46 3.01
C ASN A 278 -10.17 5.81 1.63
N LEU A 279 -10.99 4.78 1.39
CA LEU A 279 -11.12 3.91 0.21
C LEU A 279 -12.43 4.20 -0.57
N THR A 280 -13.02 5.38 -0.36
CA THR A 280 -14.21 5.86 -1.09
C THR A 280 -14.03 5.70 -2.61
N TYR A 281 -14.93 5.00 -3.30
CA TYR A 281 -14.87 4.73 -4.75
C TYR A 281 -13.69 3.87 -5.27
N THR A 282 -13.07 3.01 -4.44
CA THR A 282 -12.20 1.93 -4.93
C THR A 282 -13.03 0.75 -5.46
N TYR A 283 -13.66 0.91 -6.64
CA TYR A 283 -14.62 -0.06 -7.20
C TYR A 283 -14.05 -1.48 -7.39
N GLY A 284 -12.75 -1.63 -7.62
CA GLY A 284 -12.11 -2.94 -7.76
C GLY A 284 -12.02 -3.76 -6.46
N LEU A 285 -12.16 -3.12 -5.30
CA LEU A 285 -11.91 -3.73 -4.00
C LEU A 285 -13.04 -4.68 -3.57
N ARG A 286 -12.64 -5.87 -3.12
CA ARG A 286 -13.54 -6.97 -2.73
C ARG A 286 -13.15 -7.60 -1.40
N ASP A 287 -11.86 -7.89 -1.23
CA ASP A 287 -11.30 -8.48 -0.03
C ASP A 287 -10.95 -7.39 0.98
N LEU A 288 -11.56 -7.47 2.16
CA LEU A 288 -11.30 -6.56 3.29
C LEU A 288 -10.48 -7.22 4.40
N THR A 289 -10.14 -8.51 4.30
CA THR A 289 -9.40 -9.25 5.35
C THR A 289 -8.08 -8.60 5.78
N PRO A 290 -7.32 -7.86 4.93
CA PRO A 290 -6.15 -7.10 5.40
C PRO A 290 -6.43 -6.08 6.51
N LEU A 291 -7.69 -5.60 6.65
CA LEU A 291 -8.08 -4.66 7.70
C LEU A 291 -7.98 -5.26 9.11
N ALA A 292 -8.04 -6.59 9.28
CA ALA A 292 -7.84 -7.27 10.57
C ALA A 292 -6.51 -6.89 11.23
N SER A 293 -5.50 -6.52 10.42
CA SER A 293 -4.20 -6.07 10.88
C SER A 293 -4.16 -4.62 11.39
N LEU A 294 -5.28 -3.88 11.32
CA LEU A 294 -5.38 -2.45 11.61
C LEU A 294 -6.42 -2.11 12.72
N PRO A 295 -6.45 -2.83 13.87
CA PRO A 295 -7.47 -2.63 14.91
C PRO A 295 -7.42 -1.25 15.58
N GLN A 296 -6.36 -0.48 15.34
CA GLN A 296 -6.20 0.89 15.84
C GLN A 296 -6.92 1.97 15.00
N LEU A 297 -7.61 1.61 13.91
CA LEU A 297 -8.35 2.58 13.08
C LEU A 297 -9.43 3.32 13.88
N ASP A 298 -9.46 4.64 13.72
CA ASP A 298 -10.47 5.55 14.29
C ASP A 298 -11.56 5.89 13.27
N SER A 299 -11.22 5.93 11.97
CA SER A 299 -12.11 6.28 10.87
C SER A 299 -11.87 5.43 9.61
N LEU A 300 -12.93 4.78 9.11
CA LEU A 300 -12.93 4.04 7.85
C LEU A 300 -14.00 4.60 6.91
N LEU A 301 -13.59 5.06 5.73
CA LEU A 301 -14.49 5.60 4.70
C LEU A 301 -14.42 4.74 3.43
N MET A 302 -15.55 4.13 3.07
CA MET A 302 -15.69 3.20 1.95
C MET A 302 -17.08 3.36 1.33
N THR A 303 -17.33 4.49 0.68
CA THR A 303 -18.56 4.64 -0.12
C THR A 303 -18.42 3.89 -1.44
N THR A 304 -19.51 3.27 -1.90
CA THR A 304 -19.55 2.46 -3.12
C THR A 304 -18.84 1.11 -2.97
N ALA A 305 -19.06 0.46 -1.83
CA ALA A 305 -18.57 -0.88 -1.52
C ALA A 305 -19.32 -2.01 -2.28
N ARG A 306 -19.75 -1.74 -3.53
CA ARG A 306 -20.72 -2.57 -4.28
C ARG A 306 -20.27 -4.01 -4.53
N TYR A 307 -18.97 -4.27 -4.55
CA TYR A 307 -18.39 -5.59 -4.87
C TYR A 307 -17.79 -6.30 -3.66
N VAL A 308 -17.90 -5.70 -2.46
CA VAL A 308 -17.60 -6.38 -1.20
C VAL A 308 -18.72 -7.37 -0.89
N GLU A 309 -18.35 -8.62 -0.62
CA GLU A 309 -19.27 -9.72 -0.32
C GLU A 309 -19.17 -10.17 1.15
N ASP A 310 -18.01 -9.92 1.79
CA ASP A 310 -17.77 -10.12 3.22
C ASP A 310 -17.11 -8.86 3.80
N ALA A 311 -17.71 -8.33 4.88
CA ALA A 311 -17.18 -7.20 5.63
C ALA A 311 -17.10 -7.47 7.15
N THR A 312 -17.19 -8.75 7.56
CA THR A 312 -17.18 -9.18 8.98
C THR A 312 -15.97 -8.66 9.75
N VAL A 313 -14.81 -8.57 9.09
CA VAL A 313 -13.57 -7.96 9.58
C VAL A 313 -13.72 -6.52 10.09
N ILE A 314 -14.70 -5.75 9.61
CA ILE A 314 -14.98 -4.40 10.13
C ILE A 314 -15.42 -4.47 11.61
N GLY A 315 -16.05 -5.58 12.03
CA GLY A 315 -16.41 -5.83 13.43
C GLY A 315 -15.21 -6.00 14.38
N GLU A 316 -14.03 -6.34 13.86
CA GLU A 316 -12.80 -6.42 14.65
C GLU A 316 -12.20 -5.03 14.96
N LEU A 317 -12.60 -4.00 14.19
CA LEU A 317 -12.11 -2.62 14.30
C LEU A 317 -12.80 -1.84 15.43
N THR A 318 -12.81 -2.42 16.63
CA THR A 318 -13.55 -1.94 17.81
C THR A 318 -13.23 -0.51 18.27
N ASN A 319 -12.13 0.10 17.80
CA ASN A 319 -11.79 1.51 18.04
C ASN A 319 -12.48 2.51 17.08
N LEU A 320 -13.21 2.03 16.07
CA LEU A 320 -13.86 2.90 15.08
C LEU A 320 -14.87 3.85 15.73
N LYS A 321 -14.64 5.14 15.48
CA LYS A 321 -15.55 6.25 15.82
C LYS A 321 -16.31 6.74 14.61
N LYS A 322 -15.80 6.49 13.41
CA LYS A 322 -16.44 6.85 12.14
C LYS A 322 -16.40 5.72 11.13
N LEU A 323 -17.56 5.36 10.60
CA LEU A 323 -17.70 4.39 9.51
C LEU A 323 -18.64 4.96 8.44
N SER A 324 -18.17 5.01 7.20
CA SER A 324 -19.02 5.20 6.04
C SER A 324 -18.90 3.95 5.16
N PHE A 325 -19.96 3.14 5.12
CA PHE A 325 -20.01 1.91 4.33
C PHE A 325 -21.32 1.94 3.53
N THR A 326 -21.24 2.34 2.27
CA THR A 326 -22.42 2.73 1.48
C THR A 326 -22.49 2.02 0.14
N SER A 327 -23.71 1.89 -0.39
CA SER A 327 -23.97 1.31 -1.72
C SER A 327 -23.45 -0.12 -1.88
N ASN A 328 -23.58 -0.92 -0.82
CA ASN A 328 -23.39 -2.37 -0.83
C ASN A 328 -24.75 -3.08 -0.90
N ASP A 329 -24.97 -3.85 -1.97
CA ASP A 329 -26.22 -4.59 -2.19
C ASP A 329 -26.13 -6.07 -1.75
N ASN A 330 -24.90 -6.58 -1.52
CA ASN A 330 -24.64 -8.02 -1.31
C ASN A 330 -24.78 -8.47 0.15
N ILE A 331 -24.46 -7.58 1.09
CA ILE A 331 -24.52 -7.84 2.53
C ILE A 331 -25.90 -7.43 3.05
N SER A 332 -26.55 -8.32 3.79
CA SER A 332 -27.86 -8.09 4.42
C SER A 332 -27.81 -8.20 5.95
N ASP A 333 -26.89 -9.01 6.47
CA ASP A 333 -26.62 -9.16 7.91
C ASP A 333 -25.41 -8.29 8.28
N PHE A 334 -25.65 -7.30 9.15
CA PHE A 334 -24.64 -6.39 9.68
C PHE A 334 -24.40 -6.58 11.19
N SER A 335 -24.79 -7.75 11.74
CA SER A 335 -24.57 -8.11 13.15
C SER A 335 -23.10 -8.00 13.59
N PHE A 336 -22.14 -8.18 12.68
CA PHE A 336 -20.71 -7.95 12.94
C PHE A 336 -20.39 -6.52 13.44
N LEU A 337 -21.26 -5.53 13.21
CA LEU A 337 -21.10 -4.16 13.72
C LEU A 337 -21.50 -3.99 15.21
N GLU A 338 -22.13 -4.98 15.84
CA GLU A 338 -22.69 -4.86 17.21
C GLU A 338 -21.66 -4.42 18.27
N ASN A 339 -20.38 -4.78 18.07
CA ASN A 339 -19.29 -4.53 19.02
C ASN A 339 -18.61 -3.16 18.83
N LEU A 340 -19.00 -2.37 17.83
CA LEU A 340 -18.41 -1.05 17.53
C LEU A 340 -18.97 0.05 18.46
N THR A 341 -18.82 -0.15 19.77
CA THR A 341 -19.41 0.69 20.83
C THR A 341 -18.79 2.09 20.95
N GLU A 342 -17.64 2.35 20.31
CA GLU A 342 -17.02 3.69 20.21
C GLU A 342 -17.59 4.55 19.06
N MET A 343 -18.50 4.03 18.25
CA MET A 343 -19.05 4.71 17.07
C MET A 343 -19.73 6.05 17.41
N ARG A 344 -19.45 7.07 16.59
CA ARG A 344 -19.98 8.44 16.70
C ARG A 344 -20.63 8.91 15.41
N ASP A 345 -20.10 8.50 14.27
CA ASP A 345 -20.53 8.93 12.93
C ASP A 345 -20.66 7.70 12.02
N LEU A 346 -21.90 7.26 11.79
CA LEU A 346 -22.21 6.06 11.01
C LEU A 346 -23.06 6.42 9.78
N SER A 347 -22.54 6.11 8.59
CA SER A 347 -23.29 6.17 7.34
C SER A 347 -23.40 4.79 6.71
N MET A 348 -24.63 4.28 6.68
CA MET A 348 -25.04 3.05 5.99
C MET A 348 -25.97 3.40 4.81
N TYR A 349 -25.69 4.51 4.12
CA TYR A 349 -26.51 5.01 3.02
C TYR A 349 -26.60 4.02 1.85
N SER A 350 -27.79 3.84 1.28
CA SER A 350 -28.00 3.13 0.02
C SER A 350 -27.57 1.65 0.02
N ASN A 351 -27.59 0.97 1.17
CA ASN A 351 -27.31 -0.46 1.24
C ASN A 351 -28.65 -1.22 1.09
N ASP A 352 -29.11 -1.40 -0.15
CA ASP A 352 -30.49 -1.78 -0.48
C ASP A 352 -30.97 -3.07 0.21
N SER A 353 -30.10 -3.89 0.81
CA SER A 353 -30.42 -5.11 1.54
C SER A 353 -30.64 -4.95 3.07
N ILE A 354 -30.30 -3.82 3.69
CA ILE A 354 -30.48 -3.61 5.14
C ILE A 354 -31.96 -3.44 5.48
N ALA A 355 -32.49 -4.30 6.35
CA ALA A 355 -33.84 -4.20 6.92
C ALA A 355 -33.84 -4.24 8.46
N ASP A 356 -32.93 -5.02 9.07
CA ASP A 356 -32.66 -5.00 10.50
C ASP A 356 -31.49 -4.05 10.82
N ILE A 357 -31.64 -3.29 11.89
CA ILE A 357 -30.65 -2.35 12.46
C ILE A 357 -30.41 -2.61 13.96
N SER A 358 -30.75 -3.80 14.45
CA SER A 358 -30.50 -4.26 15.82
C SER A 358 -29.04 -4.10 16.28
N PHE A 359 -28.07 -4.18 15.36
CA PHE A 359 -26.65 -3.92 15.62
C PHE A 359 -26.36 -2.52 16.19
N LEU A 360 -27.27 -1.54 16.04
CA LEU A 360 -27.14 -0.21 16.64
C LEU A 360 -27.30 -0.20 18.17
N THR A 361 -27.85 -1.25 18.77
CA THR A 361 -28.24 -1.28 20.21
C THR A 361 -27.09 -0.93 21.18
N GLY A 362 -25.84 -1.22 20.82
CA GLY A 362 -24.66 -0.90 21.62
C GLY A 362 -24.02 0.47 21.35
N MET A 363 -24.44 1.20 20.31
CA MET A 363 -23.77 2.40 19.80
C MET A 363 -24.17 3.68 20.55
N ASN A 364 -24.20 3.64 21.88
CA ASN A 364 -24.74 4.72 22.72
C ASN A 364 -23.99 6.07 22.63
N LYS A 365 -22.82 6.10 21.96
CA LYS A 365 -22.00 7.29 21.68
C LYS A 365 -22.30 7.93 20.31
N LEU A 366 -23.27 7.41 19.57
CA LEU A 366 -23.56 7.82 18.20
C LEU A 366 -24.21 9.21 18.17
N THR A 367 -23.54 10.17 17.53
CA THR A 367 -24.05 11.54 17.36
C THR A 367 -24.54 11.82 15.94
N LYS A 368 -24.09 11.05 14.94
CA LYS A 368 -24.52 11.15 13.53
C LYS A 368 -24.88 9.78 12.97
N LEU A 369 -26.07 9.68 12.39
CA LEU A 369 -26.56 8.46 11.75
C LEU A 369 -27.22 8.77 10.39
N ASN A 370 -26.71 8.17 9.32
CA ASN A 370 -27.39 8.12 8.04
C ASN A 370 -27.73 6.67 7.68
N ILE A 371 -29.03 6.34 7.73
CA ILE A 371 -29.58 5.05 7.29
C ILE A 371 -30.54 5.24 6.12
N SER A 372 -30.40 6.32 5.36
CA SER A 372 -31.22 6.60 4.19
C SER A 372 -31.03 5.58 3.07
N LYS A 373 -32.07 5.35 2.26
CA LYS A 373 -32.12 4.39 1.15
C LYS A 373 -31.75 2.96 1.57
N ASN A 374 -32.44 2.44 2.58
CA ASN A 374 -32.40 1.03 2.97
C ASN A 374 -33.83 0.46 2.96
N LYS A 375 -34.00 -0.83 3.27
CA LYS A 375 -35.32 -1.48 3.43
C LYS A 375 -35.87 -1.40 4.86
N ILE A 376 -35.30 -0.53 5.70
CA ILE A 376 -35.68 -0.32 7.10
C ILE A 376 -37.12 0.21 7.20
N THR A 377 -37.91 -0.43 8.06
CA THR A 377 -39.30 -0.05 8.40
C THR A 377 -39.52 0.22 9.88
N ASP A 378 -38.66 -0.35 10.74
CA ASP A 378 -38.69 -0.22 12.19
C ASP A 378 -37.42 0.53 12.63
N ILE A 379 -37.61 1.56 13.45
CA ILE A 379 -36.55 2.39 14.02
C ILE A 379 -36.60 2.44 15.56
N THR A 380 -37.32 1.52 16.20
CA THR A 380 -37.43 1.42 17.66
C THR A 380 -36.07 1.34 18.36
N VAL A 381 -35.09 0.67 17.76
CA VAL A 381 -33.70 0.58 18.28
C VAL A 381 -33.06 1.95 18.54
N LEU A 382 -33.48 3.00 17.83
CA LEU A 382 -32.95 4.35 18.01
C LEU A 382 -33.25 4.90 19.42
N GLU A 383 -34.22 4.35 20.16
CA GLU A 383 -34.66 4.86 21.48
C GLU A 383 -33.54 5.00 22.53
N ASN A 384 -32.46 4.23 22.38
CA ASN A 384 -31.31 4.21 23.29
C ASN A 384 -30.16 5.12 22.83
N LEU A 385 -30.24 5.68 21.61
CA LEU A 385 -29.21 6.55 21.03
C LEU A 385 -29.40 8.00 21.49
N LEU A 386 -29.36 8.20 22.80
CA LEU A 386 -29.70 9.47 23.47
C LEU A 386 -28.71 10.61 23.17
N ASP A 387 -27.53 10.28 22.63
CA ASP A 387 -26.50 11.24 22.19
C ASP A 387 -26.65 11.65 20.71
N LEU A 388 -27.69 11.19 20.00
CA LEU A 388 -27.89 11.47 18.58
C LEU A 388 -28.26 12.94 18.31
N GLU A 389 -27.48 13.61 17.48
CA GLU A 389 -27.62 15.02 17.10
C GLU A 389 -28.11 15.17 15.65
N TYR A 390 -27.66 14.31 14.73
CA TYR A 390 -27.98 14.38 13.31
C TYR A 390 -28.49 13.02 12.80
N LEU A 391 -29.68 13.02 12.18
CA LEU A 391 -30.33 11.81 11.72
C LEU A 391 -30.89 11.96 10.29
N GLU A 392 -30.49 11.08 9.38
CA GLU A 392 -31.05 10.99 8.03
C GLU A 392 -31.80 9.65 7.81
N LEU A 393 -33.10 9.76 7.52
CA LEU A 393 -34.02 8.64 7.26
C LEU A 393 -34.65 8.71 5.85
N ASN A 394 -33.94 9.32 4.89
CA ASN A 394 -34.46 9.60 3.57
C ASN A 394 -34.76 8.30 2.80
N ASN A 395 -35.91 8.23 2.13
CA ASN A 395 -36.38 7.12 1.29
C ASN A 395 -36.47 5.77 2.03
N LEU A 396 -36.91 5.80 3.29
CA LEU A 396 -37.28 4.62 4.07
C LEU A 396 -38.80 4.39 4.09
N LYS A 397 -39.21 3.20 4.55
CA LYS A 397 -40.63 2.78 4.63
C LYS A 397 -41.14 2.75 6.08
N ILE A 398 -40.64 3.69 6.88
CA ILE A 398 -41.01 3.88 8.29
C ILE A 398 -42.46 4.39 8.38
N LYS A 399 -43.21 3.86 9.35
CA LYS A 399 -44.59 4.28 9.65
C LYS A 399 -44.79 4.86 11.05
N ASP A 400 -43.83 4.62 11.94
CA ASP A 400 -43.86 5.09 13.32
C ASP A 400 -42.60 5.91 13.60
N PHE A 401 -42.80 7.19 13.89
CA PHE A 401 -41.75 8.15 14.23
C PHE A 401 -41.78 8.52 15.72
N SER A 402 -42.66 7.91 16.52
CA SER A 402 -42.83 8.23 17.95
C SER A 402 -41.55 8.05 18.75
N VAL A 403 -40.67 7.13 18.34
CA VAL A 403 -39.34 6.93 18.94
C VAL A 403 -38.48 8.20 18.93
N LEU A 404 -38.63 9.07 17.93
CA LEU A 404 -37.84 10.30 17.82
C LEU A 404 -38.05 11.23 19.03
N THR A 405 -39.25 11.22 19.63
CA THR A 405 -39.58 12.04 20.82
C THR A 405 -38.69 11.76 22.04
N LYS A 406 -37.98 10.63 22.07
CA LYS A 406 -37.02 10.28 23.13
C LYS A 406 -35.63 10.90 22.92
N LEU A 407 -35.32 11.33 21.69
CA LEU A 407 -33.98 11.72 21.26
C LEU A 407 -33.77 13.23 21.43
N THR A 408 -33.78 13.66 22.69
CA THR A 408 -33.85 15.09 23.08
C THR A 408 -32.63 15.95 22.71
N LYS A 409 -31.55 15.33 22.18
CA LYS A 409 -30.37 16.02 21.65
C LYS A 409 -30.38 16.23 20.14
N LEU A 410 -31.39 15.73 19.41
CA LEU A 410 -31.50 15.93 17.97
C LEU A 410 -31.47 17.43 17.63
N GLN A 411 -30.57 17.80 16.73
CA GLN A 411 -30.44 19.13 16.16
C GLN A 411 -31.06 19.18 14.77
N GLU A 412 -30.90 18.11 13.98
CA GLU A 412 -31.38 18.06 12.60
C GLU A 412 -31.84 16.66 12.16
N VAL A 413 -33.03 16.58 11.56
CA VAL A 413 -33.61 15.33 11.04
C VAL A 413 -34.03 15.51 9.58
N TRP A 414 -33.56 14.64 8.69
CA TRP A 414 -33.91 14.64 7.27
C TRP A 414 -34.88 13.50 6.92
N LEU A 415 -36.04 13.88 6.37
CA LEU A 415 -37.16 13.02 5.99
C LEU A 415 -37.62 13.33 4.54
N HIS A 416 -36.86 12.89 3.56
CA HIS A 416 -37.25 12.97 2.14
C HIS A 416 -37.76 11.62 1.65
N SER A 417 -39.04 11.50 1.27
CA SER A 417 -39.64 10.29 0.68
C SER A 417 -40.95 10.62 -0.03
N TYR A 418 -41.23 9.99 -1.18
CA TYR A 418 -42.46 10.22 -1.95
C TYR A 418 -43.75 9.86 -1.19
N ASP A 419 -43.66 8.95 -0.21
CA ASP A 419 -44.81 8.42 0.54
C ASP A 419 -45.08 9.17 1.86
N ILE A 420 -44.35 10.27 2.13
CA ILE A 420 -44.37 11.00 3.41
C ILE A 420 -44.87 12.44 3.23
N ASP A 421 -45.67 12.94 4.16
CA ASP A 421 -45.96 14.37 4.31
C ASP A 421 -46.00 14.80 5.79
N GLU A 422 -46.32 16.08 6.02
CA GLU A 422 -46.36 16.69 7.35
C GLU A 422 -47.43 16.11 8.28
N THR A 423 -48.51 15.56 7.71
CA THR A 423 -49.58 14.87 8.45
C THR A 423 -49.21 13.43 8.75
N PHE A 424 -48.53 12.74 7.82
CA PHE A 424 -48.11 11.34 7.97
C PHE A 424 -47.16 11.12 9.16
N ILE A 425 -46.24 12.05 9.39
CA ILE A 425 -45.24 11.97 10.49
C ILE A 425 -45.70 12.64 11.79
N SER A 426 -46.93 13.15 11.85
CA SER A 426 -47.42 14.00 12.95
C SER A 426 -46.45 15.14 13.30
N ILE A 427 -46.00 15.94 12.32
CA ILE A 427 -44.86 16.86 12.51
C ILE A 427 -45.05 17.80 13.70
N GLN A 428 -46.28 18.23 13.99
CA GLN A 428 -46.57 19.12 15.12
C GLN A 428 -46.28 18.47 16.48
N GLU A 429 -46.57 17.18 16.65
CA GLU A 429 -46.27 16.42 17.88
C GLU A 429 -44.75 16.26 18.06
N LEU A 430 -44.04 15.96 16.96
CA LEU A 430 -42.57 15.89 16.96
C LEU A 430 -41.93 17.22 17.34
N LYS A 431 -42.44 18.35 16.82
CA LYS A 431 -41.97 19.70 17.17
C LYS A 431 -42.25 20.08 18.63
N GLU A 432 -43.39 19.68 19.17
CA GLU A 432 -43.74 19.93 20.58
C GLU A 432 -42.85 19.10 21.54
N ALA A 433 -42.50 17.86 21.15
CA ALA A 433 -41.55 17.04 21.89
C ALA A 433 -40.09 17.49 21.74
N LEU A 434 -39.72 18.01 20.58
CA LEU A 434 -38.35 18.35 20.19
C LEU A 434 -38.22 19.82 19.70
N PRO A 435 -38.43 20.83 20.58
CA PRO A 435 -38.54 22.24 20.19
C PRO A 435 -37.22 22.91 19.77
N ASN A 436 -36.10 22.18 19.77
CA ASN A 436 -34.79 22.65 19.29
C ASN A 436 -34.32 21.92 18.02
N THR A 437 -35.12 21.00 17.48
CA THR A 437 -34.76 20.15 16.34
C THR A 437 -35.29 20.71 15.04
N VAL A 438 -34.42 20.88 14.05
CA VAL A 438 -34.80 21.28 12.69
C VAL A 438 -35.20 20.05 11.90
N PHE A 439 -36.47 19.97 11.50
CA PHE A 439 -36.96 18.89 10.64
C PHE A 439 -36.96 19.35 9.18
N LYS A 440 -36.32 18.58 8.29
CA LYS A 440 -36.27 18.81 6.84
C LYS A 440 -37.09 17.72 6.13
N VAL A 441 -38.34 18.04 5.81
CA VAL A 441 -39.33 17.08 5.29
C VAL A 441 -39.73 17.47 3.87
N ASN A 442 -39.40 16.65 2.87
CA ASN A 442 -39.76 16.88 1.46
C ASN A 442 -39.61 18.34 0.98
N ASN A 443 -38.40 18.89 1.18
CA ASN A 443 -37.99 20.26 0.84
C ASN A 443 -38.64 21.40 1.66
N LYS A 444 -39.45 21.09 2.68
CA LYS A 444 -39.88 22.04 3.71
C LYS A 444 -38.97 21.94 4.94
N THR A 445 -38.72 23.07 5.60
CA THR A 445 -37.98 23.15 6.87
C THR A 445 -38.93 23.57 7.98
N TYR A 446 -38.90 22.87 9.10
CA TYR A 446 -39.65 23.19 10.31
C TYR A 446 -38.67 23.46 11.45
N HIS A 447 -38.80 24.65 12.04
CA HIS A 447 -38.15 25.07 13.28
C HIS A 447 -39.17 25.00 14.41
#